data_AF-A0A0C4FC39-F1
#
_entry.id   AF-A0A0C4FC39-F1
#
_cell.length_a   1.000
_cell.length_b   1.000
_cell.length_c   1.000
_cell.angle_alpha   90.00
_cell.angle_beta   90.00
_cell.angle_gamma   90.00
#
_symmetry.space_group_name_H-M   'P 1'
#
loop_
_entity.id
_entity.type
_entity.pdbx_description
1 polymer ?
#
loop_
_entity_poly.entity_id
_entity_poly.type
_entity_poly.pdbx_seq_one_letter_code
_entity_poly.pdbx_strand_id
1 'polypeptide(L)'
;MSYTLPSMPLNTGDKPVNETPPGAPTQNPSTGVDALGLIAEMQRMSLQIQQASLEAQRAADRRAMAAQKAADEQANADAERLARIEEAFIRSTAKRELSQTPAAAPQDDHVDLQRFRTSDGPTYTGSFQETEPFLAWINSLQIFFDTKTVSSDDDKIKITGTLIKETNLLSFYSNKAKSYLGKPWNVFKEALFEMAIPVHWRHTLKSKIRGLKMENNESFTQFKTCARTLQRMVNFDCKTP
;
A
#
# COMPACT_ATOMS: atom_id res chain seq x y z
N MET A 1 -23.71 -28.73 6.10
CA MET A 1 -22.53 -29.41 6.66
C MET A 1 -22.21 -28.72 7.97
N SER A 2 -22.49 -29.38 9.09
CA SER A 2 -22.42 -28.79 10.43
C SER A 2 -21.78 -29.84 11.32
N TYR A 3 -20.58 -29.60 11.83
CA TYR A 3 -19.83 -30.60 12.58
C TYR A 3 -20.16 -30.53 14.06
N THR A 4 -20.79 -31.59 14.56
CA THR A 4 -20.98 -31.83 16.00
C THR A 4 -19.86 -32.74 16.49
N LEU A 5 -19.11 -32.30 17.51
CA LEU A 5 -18.13 -33.12 18.24
C LEU A 5 -18.77 -33.67 19.53
N PRO A 6 -18.71 -34.98 19.81
CA PRO A 6 -19.09 -35.54 21.10
C PRO A 6 -17.89 -35.67 22.08
N SER A 7 -18.12 -35.31 23.34
CA SER A 7 -17.89 -36.09 24.58
C SER A 7 -17.07 -37.41 24.49
N MET A 8 -16.26 -37.86 25.48
CA MET A 8 -16.16 -37.61 26.94
C MET A 8 -14.80 -38.19 27.48
N PRO A 9 -14.47 -38.13 28.79
CA PRO A 9 -13.10 -38.36 29.31
C PRO A 9 -12.84 -39.72 30.01
N LEU A 10 -11.58 -39.90 30.45
CA LEU A 10 -11.08 -40.70 31.58
C LEU A 10 -11.17 -42.25 31.53
N ASN A 11 -10.03 -42.93 31.66
CA ASN A 11 -9.59 -43.69 32.87
C ASN A 11 -8.39 -44.63 32.56
N THR A 12 -7.92 -45.34 33.59
CA THR A 12 -6.54 -45.81 33.78
C THR A 12 -6.32 -47.29 33.43
N GLY A 13 -5.05 -47.71 33.37
CA GLY A 13 -4.64 -49.12 33.24
C GLY A 13 -3.31 -49.38 33.96
N ASP A 14 -3.22 -50.53 34.64
CA ASP A 14 -2.35 -50.75 35.80
C ASP A 14 -0.99 -51.47 35.57
N LYS A 15 -0.18 -51.47 36.65
CA LYS A 15 1.07 -52.22 36.90
C LYS A 15 0.85 -53.76 36.99
N PRO A 16 1.92 -54.60 36.90
CA PRO A 16 2.56 -55.19 38.12
C PRO A 16 4.12 -55.31 38.03
N VAL A 17 4.96 -55.13 39.08
CA VAL A 17 5.26 -55.86 40.35
C VAL A 17 6.42 -56.88 40.25
N ASN A 18 7.45 -56.66 41.10
CA ASN A 18 8.23 -57.64 41.89
C ASN A 18 8.96 -56.80 42.97
N GLU A 19 8.62 -56.85 44.27
CA GLU A 19 9.01 -57.85 45.30
C GLU A 19 10.55 -57.95 45.53
N THR A 20 11.09 -57.97 46.76
CA THR A 20 10.52 -57.85 48.13
C THR A 20 11.62 -57.46 49.15
N PRO A 21 11.31 -56.75 50.27
CA PRO A 21 12.27 -56.30 51.31
C PRO A 21 12.24 -57.22 52.57
N PRO A 22 12.97 -56.95 53.69
CA PRO A 22 12.60 -55.90 54.66
C PRO A 22 13.81 -55.17 55.33
N GLY A 23 13.55 -54.26 56.28
CA GLY A 23 14.59 -53.75 57.22
C GLY A 23 14.32 -52.39 57.88
N ALA A 24 13.41 -52.32 58.85
CA ALA A 24 13.32 -51.20 59.81
C ALA A 24 13.68 -51.70 61.22
N PRO A 25 14.18 -50.82 62.12
CA PRO A 25 13.21 -50.16 62.98
C PRO A 25 13.48 -48.68 63.29
N THR A 26 12.39 -47.98 63.55
CA THR A 26 12.27 -46.61 64.07
C THR A 26 13.07 -46.35 65.35
N GLN A 27 13.96 -45.36 65.35
CA GLN A 27 14.24 -44.52 66.53
C GLN A 27 14.53 -43.07 66.11
N ASN A 28 13.69 -42.16 66.58
CA ASN A 28 13.94 -40.74 66.78
C ASN A 28 13.59 -40.47 68.27
N PRO A 29 14.10 -39.41 68.94
CA PRO A 29 14.74 -38.23 68.36
C PRO A 29 16.06 -37.82 69.05
N SER A 30 16.52 -36.61 68.73
CA SER A 30 17.42 -35.76 69.52
C SER A 30 18.92 -36.03 69.47
N THR A 31 19.58 -35.32 68.55
CA THR A 31 20.71 -34.45 68.92
C THR A 31 20.42 -33.07 68.30
N GLY A 32 20.63 -31.99 69.07
CA GLY A 32 20.30 -30.64 68.61
C GLY A 32 21.06 -30.25 67.35
N VAL A 33 20.44 -29.40 66.51
CA VAL A 33 21.17 -28.72 65.43
C VAL A 33 22.22 -27.84 66.12
N ASP A 34 23.47 -28.25 66.02
CA ASP A 34 24.57 -27.59 66.71
C ASP A 34 24.70 -26.17 66.16
N ALA A 35 24.31 -25.17 66.94
CA ALA A 35 24.10 -23.81 66.45
C ALA A 35 25.37 -23.20 65.84
N LEU A 36 26.54 -23.65 66.32
CA LEU A 36 27.85 -23.32 65.79
C LEU A 36 28.10 -23.91 64.38
N GLY A 37 27.60 -25.12 64.11
CA GLY A 37 27.67 -25.75 62.79
C GLY A 37 26.89 -24.97 61.73
N LEU A 38 25.68 -24.55 62.07
CA LEU A 38 24.83 -23.72 61.19
C LEU A 38 25.49 -22.35 60.89
N ILE A 39 26.13 -21.74 61.89
CA ILE A 39 26.87 -20.48 61.72
C ILE A 39 28.09 -20.67 60.80
N ALA A 40 28.86 -21.75 60.97
CA ALA A 40 30.02 -22.04 60.13
C ALA A 40 29.64 -22.39 58.68
N GLU A 41 28.48 -23.00 58.46
CA GLU A 41 27.93 -23.25 57.13
C GLU A 41 27.43 -21.95 56.47
N MET A 42 26.70 -21.11 57.22
CA MET A 42 26.27 -19.78 56.75
C MET A 42 27.46 -18.88 56.38
N GLN A 43 28.57 -18.92 57.13
CA GLN A 43 29.81 -18.20 56.79
C GLN A 43 30.49 -18.75 55.53
N ARG A 44 30.49 -20.08 55.32
CA ARG A 44 30.99 -20.67 54.05
C ARG A 44 30.13 -20.26 52.87
N MET A 45 28.81 -20.26 53.04
CA MET A 45 27.85 -19.88 52.01
C MET A 45 27.96 -18.40 51.64
N SER A 46 28.15 -17.49 52.61
CA SER A 46 28.34 -16.07 52.33
C SER A 46 29.65 -15.81 51.57
N LEU A 47 30.73 -16.52 51.89
CA LEU A 47 32.00 -16.45 51.15
C LEU A 47 31.84 -16.94 49.70
N GLN A 48 31.13 -18.06 49.50
CA GLN A 48 30.80 -18.57 48.16
C GLN A 48 29.94 -17.59 47.37
N ILE A 49 28.95 -16.95 47.99
CA ILE A 49 28.12 -15.92 47.35
C ILE A 49 28.96 -14.69 46.96
N GLN A 50 29.86 -14.23 47.83
CA GLN A 50 30.78 -13.13 47.51
C GLN A 50 31.70 -13.46 46.33
N GLN A 51 32.29 -14.67 46.31
CA GLN A 51 33.14 -15.12 45.21
C GLN A 51 32.36 -15.26 43.90
N ALA A 52 31.20 -15.93 43.93
CA ALA A 52 30.34 -16.11 42.77
C ALA A 52 29.84 -14.76 42.21
N SER A 53 29.52 -13.79 43.08
CA SER A 53 29.15 -12.42 42.68
C SER A 53 30.30 -11.72 41.95
N LEU A 54 31.53 -11.83 42.46
CA LEU A 54 32.72 -11.22 41.84
C LEU A 54 33.08 -11.89 40.49
N GLU A 55 32.89 -13.20 40.38
CA GLU A 55 33.07 -13.94 39.11
C GLU A 55 31.96 -13.61 38.10
N ALA A 56 30.71 -13.49 38.56
CA ALA A 56 29.57 -13.07 37.75
C ALA A 56 29.74 -11.64 37.21
N GLN A 57 30.21 -10.70 38.04
CA GLN A 57 30.50 -9.33 37.61
C GLN A 57 31.58 -9.31 36.52
N ARG A 58 32.73 -9.96 36.73
CA ARG A 58 33.78 -10.07 35.69
C ARG A 58 33.28 -10.75 34.42
N ALA A 59 32.36 -11.70 34.52
CA ALA A 59 31.74 -12.34 33.36
C ALA A 59 30.73 -11.42 32.66
N ALA A 60 30.02 -10.56 33.39
CA ALA A 60 29.16 -9.53 32.82
C ALA A 60 29.98 -8.45 32.09
N ASP A 61 31.05 -7.94 32.73
CA ASP A 61 31.94 -6.93 32.14
C ASP A 61 32.57 -7.43 30.83
N ARG A 62 33.05 -8.69 30.80
CA ARG A 62 33.56 -9.33 29.57
C ARG A 62 32.50 -9.46 28.48
N ARG A 63 31.25 -9.79 28.84
CA ARG A 63 30.14 -9.87 27.87
C ARG A 63 29.77 -8.48 27.34
N ALA A 64 29.75 -7.45 28.18
CA ALA A 64 29.51 -6.07 27.78
C ALA A 64 30.57 -5.58 26.80
N MET A 65 31.86 -5.80 27.08
CA MET A 65 32.97 -5.46 26.18
C MET A 65 32.89 -6.21 24.85
N ALA A 66 32.54 -7.50 24.87
CA ALA A 66 32.36 -8.30 23.65
C ALA A 66 31.15 -7.83 22.81
N ALA A 67 30.03 -7.50 23.47
CA ALA A 67 28.84 -6.97 22.81
C ALA A 67 29.08 -5.59 22.19
N GLN A 68 29.80 -4.71 22.90
CA GLN A 68 30.20 -3.40 22.35
C GLN A 68 31.07 -3.56 21.11
N LYS A 69 32.11 -4.40 21.16
CA LYS A 69 32.99 -4.66 20.02
C LYS A 69 32.22 -5.21 18.81
N ALA A 70 31.29 -6.13 19.03
CA ALA A 70 30.45 -6.66 17.96
C ALA A 70 29.49 -5.61 17.37
N ALA A 71 28.95 -4.70 18.20
CA ALA A 71 28.13 -3.58 17.74
C ALA A 71 28.95 -2.56 16.92
N ASP A 72 30.18 -2.27 17.34
CA ASP A 72 31.10 -1.37 16.62
C ASP A 72 31.53 -1.96 15.27
N GLU A 73 31.85 -3.27 15.23
CA GLU A 73 32.16 -4.01 13.99
C GLU A 73 30.96 -4.02 13.02
N GLN A 74 29.75 -4.24 13.52
CA GLN A 74 28.53 -4.19 12.71
C GLN A 74 28.25 -2.78 12.17
N ALA A 75 28.39 -1.75 13.02
CA ALA A 75 28.22 -0.36 12.62
C ALA A 75 29.22 0.06 11.53
N ASN A 76 30.48 -0.38 11.62
CA ASN A 76 31.46 -0.14 10.57
C ASN A 76 31.10 -0.87 9.26
N ALA A 77 30.68 -2.14 9.33
CA ALA A 77 30.28 -2.90 8.15
C ALA A 77 29.06 -2.28 7.42
N ASP A 78 28.10 -1.75 8.18
CA ASP A 78 26.95 -1.02 7.63
C ASP A 78 27.34 0.35 7.07
N ALA A 79 28.26 1.08 7.70
CA ALA A 79 28.80 2.34 7.17
C ALA A 79 29.54 2.12 5.83
N GLU A 80 30.40 1.10 5.74
CA GLU A 80 31.05 0.74 4.47
C GLU A 80 30.03 0.32 3.39
N ARG A 81 28.98 -0.41 3.76
CA ARG A 81 27.92 -0.80 2.84
C ARG A 81 27.17 0.42 2.31
N LEU A 82 26.89 1.41 3.17
CA LEU A 82 26.27 2.67 2.78
C LEU A 82 27.18 3.46 1.83
N ALA A 83 28.47 3.60 2.17
CA ALA A 83 29.46 4.27 1.31
C ALA A 83 29.56 3.62 -0.09
N ARG A 84 29.58 2.28 -0.17
CA ARG A 84 29.55 1.55 -1.45
C ARG A 84 28.28 1.81 -2.28
N ILE A 85 27.13 1.98 -1.63
CA ILE A 85 25.86 2.32 -2.29
C ILE A 85 25.89 3.79 -2.78
N GLU A 86 26.43 4.71 -1.98
CA GLU A 86 26.59 6.11 -2.32
C GLU A 86 27.56 6.31 -3.51
N GLU A 87 28.71 5.64 -3.50
CA GLU A 87 29.64 5.63 -4.64
C GLU A 87 29.00 5.05 -5.91
N ALA A 88 28.22 3.98 -5.79
CA ALA A 88 27.51 3.39 -6.92
C ALA A 88 26.44 4.35 -7.47
N PHE A 89 25.74 5.07 -6.58
CA PHE A 89 24.78 6.10 -6.94
C PHE A 89 25.47 7.26 -7.67
N ILE A 90 26.53 7.86 -7.12
CA ILE A 90 27.30 8.94 -7.73
C ILE A 90 27.86 8.52 -9.10
N ARG A 91 28.39 7.28 -9.21
CA ARG A 91 28.89 6.75 -10.48
C ARG A 91 27.76 6.57 -11.51
N SER A 92 26.55 6.23 -11.08
CA SER A 92 25.38 6.11 -11.96
C SER A 92 24.85 7.48 -12.42
N THR A 93 24.88 8.50 -11.57
CA THR A 93 24.46 9.87 -11.94
C THR A 93 25.51 10.53 -12.84
N ALA A 94 26.80 10.46 -12.51
CA ALA A 94 27.88 10.99 -13.34
C ALA A 94 27.94 10.32 -14.73
N LYS A 95 27.68 9.00 -14.82
CA LYS A 95 27.56 8.30 -16.12
C LYS A 95 26.34 8.79 -16.92
N ARG A 96 25.24 9.15 -16.24
CA ARG A 96 24.05 9.74 -16.89
C ARG A 96 24.36 11.14 -17.42
N GLU A 97 25.01 11.98 -16.63
CA GLU A 97 25.38 13.35 -16.99
C GLU A 97 26.37 13.40 -18.16
N LEU A 98 27.40 12.53 -18.18
CA LEU A 98 28.30 12.40 -19.33
C LEU A 98 27.59 11.87 -20.60
N SER A 99 26.56 11.03 -20.43
CA SER A 99 25.69 10.61 -21.54
C SER A 99 24.67 11.68 -21.97
N GLN A 100 24.58 12.79 -21.23
CA GLN A 100 23.69 13.93 -21.47
C GLN A 100 24.45 15.17 -21.96
N THR A 101 25.53 14.98 -22.73
CA THR A 101 26.05 16.06 -23.57
C THR A 101 24.95 16.43 -24.58
N PRO A 102 24.41 17.67 -24.58
CA PRO A 102 23.23 18.01 -25.35
C PRO A 102 23.59 18.21 -26.83
N ALA A 103 23.66 17.10 -27.58
CA ALA A 103 23.17 17.15 -28.95
C ALA A 103 21.71 17.60 -28.88
N ALA A 104 21.33 18.61 -29.68
CA ALA A 104 20.00 19.18 -29.65
C ALA A 104 18.95 18.14 -30.06
N ALA A 105 18.41 17.43 -29.09
CA ALA A 105 17.23 16.59 -29.28
C ALA A 105 16.06 17.50 -29.70
N PRO A 106 15.13 17.02 -30.55
CA PRO A 106 13.84 17.68 -30.66
C PRO A 106 13.25 17.79 -29.26
N GLN A 107 12.48 18.85 -28.97
CA GLN A 107 11.72 18.87 -27.73
C GLN A 107 10.81 17.65 -27.73
N ASP A 108 11.08 16.72 -26.82
CA ASP A 108 10.27 15.53 -26.62
C ASP A 108 8.98 16.01 -25.97
N ASP A 109 7.96 16.25 -26.78
CA ASP A 109 6.62 16.73 -26.40
C ASP A 109 5.82 15.64 -25.63
N HIS A 110 6.50 14.54 -25.32
CA HIS A 110 6.07 13.44 -24.48
C HIS A 110 6.30 13.72 -22.99
N VAL A 111 5.33 13.27 -22.19
CA VAL A 111 5.35 13.43 -20.74
C VAL A 111 6.00 12.21 -20.10
N ASP A 112 6.87 12.41 -19.09
CA ASP A 112 7.42 11.29 -18.30
C ASP A 112 6.29 10.63 -17.48
N LEU A 113 5.70 9.59 -18.07
CA LEU A 113 4.59 8.81 -17.50
C LEU A 113 4.96 8.09 -16.19
N GLN A 114 6.25 7.89 -15.88
CA GLN A 114 6.66 7.31 -14.61
C GLN A 114 6.61 8.34 -13.47
N ARG A 115 6.83 9.63 -13.79
CA ARG A 115 6.74 10.75 -12.83
C ARG A 115 5.37 11.41 -12.82
N PHE A 116 4.57 11.22 -13.87
CA PHE A 116 3.27 11.84 -14.02
C PHE A 116 2.27 11.35 -12.96
N ARG A 117 1.91 12.24 -12.02
CA ARG A 117 0.96 11.93 -10.94
C ARG A 117 -0.47 11.93 -11.46
N THR A 118 -0.96 10.74 -11.77
CA THR A 118 -2.37 10.47 -12.13
C THR A 118 -3.30 10.47 -10.91
N SER A 119 -2.75 10.42 -9.69
CA SER A 119 -3.49 10.54 -8.41
C SER A 119 -4.35 11.79 -8.32
N ASP A 120 -3.89 12.87 -8.93
CA ASP A 120 -4.53 14.20 -8.89
C ASP A 120 -5.52 14.37 -10.05
N GLY A 121 -5.67 13.35 -10.90
CA GLY A 121 -6.49 13.37 -12.11
C GLY A 121 -7.95 12.99 -11.87
N PRO A 122 -8.87 13.49 -12.72
CA PRO A 122 -10.28 13.19 -12.62
C PRO A 122 -10.52 11.72 -12.95
N THR A 123 -10.89 10.93 -11.95
CA THR A 123 -11.17 9.50 -12.13
C THR A 123 -12.64 9.27 -12.50
N TYR A 124 -12.91 8.46 -13.53
CA TYR A 124 -14.26 8.01 -13.85
C TYR A 124 -14.69 6.84 -12.96
N THR A 125 -15.69 7.10 -12.12
CA THR A 125 -16.37 6.11 -11.26
C THR A 125 -17.89 6.08 -11.46
N GLY A 126 -18.41 6.74 -12.51
CA GLY A 126 -19.83 6.69 -12.86
C GLY A 126 -20.22 5.31 -13.40
N SER A 127 -21.51 4.99 -13.39
CA SER A 127 -21.99 3.72 -13.95
C SER A 127 -21.91 3.76 -15.48
N PHE A 128 -21.72 2.58 -16.08
CA PHE A 128 -21.77 2.42 -17.53
C PHE A 128 -23.08 2.99 -18.12
N GLN A 129 -22.99 3.69 -19.25
CA GLN A 129 -24.10 4.40 -19.92
C GLN A 129 -24.68 5.63 -19.20
N GLU A 130 -24.14 6.05 -18.05
CA GLU A 130 -24.52 7.33 -17.44
C GLU A 130 -23.92 8.53 -18.19
N THR A 131 -24.77 9.19 -18.99
CA THR A 131 -24.38 10.32 -19.84
C THR A 131 -23.76 11.50 -19.07
N GLU A 132 -24.42 11.97 -18.01
CA GLU A 132 -24.02 13.22 -17.33
C GLU A 132 -22.67 13.09 -16.58
N PRO A 133 -22.43 12.02 -15.79
CA PRO A 133 -21.12 11.77 -15.17
C PRO A 133 -20.01 11.56 -16.20
N PHE A 134 -20.28 10.86 -17.31
CA PHE A 134 -19.28 10.64 -18.36
C PHE A 134 -18.86 11.96 -19.05
N LEU A 135 -19.82 12.81 -19.42
CA LEU A 135 -19.52 14.12 -20.01
C LEU A 135 -18.76 15.04 -19.01
N ALA A 136 -19.19 15.05 -17.75
CA ALA A 136 -18.49 15.80 -16.69
C ALA A 136 -17.04 15.31 -16.51
N TRP A 137 -16.81 14.00 -16.57
CA TRP A 137 -15.48 13.40 -16.54
C TRP A 137 -14.63 13.80 -17.76
N ILE A 138 -15.13 13.65 -18.98
CA ILE A 138 -14.42 14.02 -20.21
C ILE A 138 -14.04 15.52 -20.24
N ASN A 139 -14.90 16.41 -19.70
CA ASN A 139 -14.57 17.83 -19.57
C ASN A 139 -13.44 18.07 -18.56
N SER A 140 -13.54 17.41 -17.40
CA SER A 140 -12.50 17.47 -16.37
C SER A 140 -11.16 16.93 -16.88
N LEU A 141 -11.19 15.87 -17.69
CA LEU A 141 -10.03 15.23 -18.29
C LEU A 141 -9.33 16.16 -19.31
N GLN A 142 -10.08 16.89 -20.14
CA GLN A 142 -9.53 17.91 -21.03
C GLN A 142 -8.85 19.03 -20.22
N ILE A 143 -9.55 19.61 -19.23
CA ILE A 143 -8.97 20.62 -18.33
C ILE A 143 -7.70 20.11 -17.64
N PHE A 144 -7.68 18.84 -17.23
CA PHE A 144 -6.51 18.22 -16.60
C PHE A 144 -5.32 18.10 -17.58
N PHE A 145 -5.54 17.73 -18.83
CA PHE A 145 -4.49 17.72 -19.86
C PHE A 145 -3.95 19.12 -20.13
N ASP A 146 -4.82 20.12 -20.29
CA ASP A 146 -4.42 21.52 -20.51
C ASP A 146 -3.61 22.05 -19.31
N THR A 147 -4.08 21.79 -18.09
CA THR A 147 -3.44 22.22 -16.83
C THR A 147 -2.08 21.56 -16.60
N LYS A 148 -1.91 20.31 -17.05
CA LYS A 148 -0.66 19.53 -16.94
C LYS A 148 0.18 19.59 -18.22
N THR A 149 -0.17 20.45 -19.16
CA THR A 149 0.50 20.64 -20.47
C THR A 149 0.79 19.32 -21.19
N VAL A 150 -0.17 18.39 -21.21
CA VAL A 150 -0.06 17.10 -21.90
C VAL A 150 -0.37 17.32 -23.38
N SER A 151 0.63 17.68 -24.17
CA SER A 151 0.48 17.95 -25.61
C SER A 151 0.27 16.67 -26.43
N SER A 152 1.12 15.65 -26.20
CA SER A 152 1.13 14.41 -26.97
C SER A 152 -0.17 13.60 -26.84
N ASP A 153 -0.81 13.31 -27.98
CA ASP A 153 -2.06 12.56 -28.04
C ASP A 153 -1.90 11.11 -27.54
N ASP A 154 -0.74 10.50 -27.79
CA ASP A 154 -0.38 9.19 -27.28
C ASP A 154 -0.36 9.15 -25.74
N ASP A 155 0.09 10.22 -25.12
CA ASP A 155 0.17 10.31 -23.66
C ASP A 155 -1.19 10.66 -23.05
N LYS A 156 -2.02 11.47 -23.73
CA LYS A 156 -3.45 11.62 -23.37
C LYS A 156 -4.16 10.27 -23.36
N ILE A 157 -3.95 9.43 -24.37
CA ILE A 157 -4.52 8.07 -24.43
C ILE A 157 -4.03 7.23 -23.24
N LYS A 158 -2.72 7.14 -23.01
CA LYS A 158 -2.12 6.34 -21.93
C LYS A 158 -2.60 6.81 -20.54
N ILE A 159 -2.59 8.12 -20.29
CA ILE A 159 -3.04 8.72 -19.02
C ILE A 159 -4.54 8.47 -18.81
N THR A 160 -5.37 8.59 -19.85
CA THR A 160 -6.82 8.31 -19.76
C THR A 160 -7.10 6.91 -19.22
N GLY A 161 -6.34 5.90 -19.66
CA GLY A 161 -6.46 4.53 -19.16
C GLY A 161 -6.27 4.40 -17.64
N THR A 162 -5.38 5.20 -17.06
CA THR A 162 -5.13 5.22 -15.60
C THR A 162 -6.25 5.90 -14.80
N LEU A 163 -7.11 6.67 -15.47
CA LEU A 163 -8.18 7.47 -14.89
C LEU A 163 -9.57 6.83 -15.04
N ILE A 164 -9.66 5.59 -15.53
CA ILE A 164 -10.91 4.83 -15.64
C ILE A 164 -10.96 3.76 -14.54
N LYS A 165 -11.99 3.80 -13.68
CA LYS A 165 -12.29 2.71 -12.73
C LYS A 165 -13.56 1.91 -13.08
N GLU A 166 -14.40 2.40 -13.98
CA GLU A 166 -15.57 1.68 -14.48
C GLU A 166 -15.14 0.47 -15.34
N THR A 167 -15.66 -0.71 -15.02
CA THR A 167 -15.20 -2.01 -15.53
C THR A 167 -15.33 -2.18 -17.04
N ASN A 168 -16.44 -1.74 -17.64
CA ASN A 168 -16.71 -1.95 -19.06
C ASN A 168 -15.80 -1.05 -19.92
N LEU A 169 -15.66 0.21 -19.54
CA LEU A 169 -14.78 1.17 -20.20
C LEU A 169 -13.29 0.82 -20.00
N LEU A 170 -12.92 0.29 -18.82
CA LEU A 170 -11.57 -0.22 -18.57
C LEU A 170 -11.27 -1.48 -19.40
N SER A 171 -12.26 -2.35 -19.61
CA SER A 171 -12.15 -3.50 -20.51
C SER A 171 -11.99 -3.05 -21.96
N PHE A 172 -12.78 -2.09 -22.43
CA PHE A 172 -12.62 -1.45 -23.75
C PHE A 172 -11.20 -0.89 -23.92
N TYR A 173 -10.72 -0.12 -22.94
CA TYR A 173 -9.36 0.46 -22.96
C TYR A 173 -8.31 -0.64 -23.06
N SER A 174 -8.35 -1.62 -22.17
CA SER A 174 -7.35 -2.71 -22.09
C SER A 174 -7.25 -3.50 -23.40
N ASN A 175 -8.38 -3.71 -24.10
CA ASN A 175 -8.43 -4.45 -25.35
C ASN A 175 -8.07 -3.62 -26.59
N LYS A 176 -8.45 -2.33 -26.65
CA LYS A 176 -8.31 -1.51 -27.87
C LYS A 176 -7.27 -0.39 -27.81
N ALA A 177 -6.84 0.10 -26.65
CA ALA A 177 -5.99 1.30 -26.55
C ALA A 177 -4.72 1.24 -27.41
N LYS A 178 -4.05 0.07 -27.49
CA LYS A 178 -2.87 -0.13 -28.34
C LYS A 178 -3.12 0.15 -29.83
N SER A 179 -4.36 -0.06 -30.31
CA SER A 179 -4.74 0.23 -31.70
C SER A 179 -5.01 1.72 -31.97
N TYR A 180 -5.08 2.54 -30.91
CA TYR A 180 -5.24 4.00 -31.00
C TYR A 180 -3.92 4.77 -30.79
N LEU A 181 -2.85 4.13 -30.34
CA LEU A 181 -1.52 4.75 -30.31
C LEU A 181 -1.09 5.10 -31.75
N GLY A 182 -0.50 6.29 -31.92
CA GLY A 182 -0.22 6.92 -33.22
C GLY A 182 -1.44 7.55 -33.90
N LYS A 183 -2.64 7.53 -33.29
CA LYS A 183 -3.84 8.23 -33.81
C LYS A 183 -4.11 9.50 -32.99
N PRO A 184 -4.78 10.52 -33.58
CA PRO A 184 -5.17 11.71 -32.83
C PRO A 184 -6.09 11.39 -31.65
N TRP A 185 -5.93 12.11 -30.55
CA TRP A 185 -6.70 11.96 -29.31
C TRP A 185 -8.21 11.99 -29.56
N ASN A 186 -8.66 12.86 -30.48
CA ASN A 186 -10.07 12.99 -30.83
C ASN A 186 -10.69 11.69 -31.39
N VAL A 187 -9.92 10.86 -32.09
CA VAL A 187 -10.40 9.56 -32.62
C VAL A 187 -10.61 8.56 -31.48
N PHE A 188 -9.73 8.57 -30.48
CA PHE A 188 -9.89 7.74 -29.29
C PHE A 188 -11.02 8.27 -28.38
N LYS A 189 -11.15 9.60 -28.22
CA LYS A 189 -12.26 10.25 -27.52
C LYS A 189 -13.61 9.89 -28.13
N GLU A 190 -13.74 9.91 -29.46
CA GLU A 190 -14.97 9.50 -30.15
C GLU A 190 -15.34 8.04 -29.84
N ALA A 191 -14.36 7.13 -29.91
CA ALA A 191 -14.58 5.73 -29.56
C ALA A 191 -14.94 5.50 -28.07
N LEU A 192 -14.46 6.36 -27.14
CA LEU A 192 -14.93 6.36 -25.75
C LEU A 192 -16.41 6.79 -25.66
N PHE A 193 -16.87 7.75 -26.47
CA PHE A 193 -18.29 8.15 -26.48
C PHE A 193 -19.18 7.04 -27.02
N GLU A 194 -18.80 6.41 -28.13
CA GLU A 194 -19.55 5.27 -28.71
C GLU A 194 -19.70 4.11 -27.71
N MET A 195 -18.67 3.87 -26.91
CA MET A 195 -18.66 2.79 -25.91
C MET A 195 -19.42 3.17 -24.63
N ALA A 196 -19.15 4.36 -24.07
CA ALA A 196 -19.52 4.68 -22.69
C ALA A 196 -20.93 5.25 -22.50
N ILE A 197 -21.57 5.79 -23.55
CA ILE A 197 -22.88 6.46 -23.45
C ILE A 197 -23.86 6.01 -24.55
N PRO A 198 -25.19 6.04 -24.31
CA PRO A 198 -26.18 5.60 -25.29
C PRO A 198 -26.15 6.45 -26.57
N VAL A 199 -26.27 5.83 -27.75
CA VAL A 199 -26.21 6.49 -29.08
C VAL A 199 -27.07 7.76 -29.16
N HIS A 200 -28.25 7.77 -28.54
CA HIS A 200 -29.20 8.88 -28.57
C HIS A 200 -29.13 9.81 -27.34
N TRP A 201 -28.01 9.83 -26.61
CA TRP A 201 -27.83 10.61 -25.37
C TRP A 201 -28.21 12.09 -25.50
N ARG A 202 -27.88 12.74 -26.63
CA ARG A 202 -28.26 14.14 -26.90
C ARG A 202 -29.77 14.33 -26.98
N HIS A 203 -30.51 13.35 -27.49
CA HIS A 203 -31.98 13.39 -27.50
C HIS A 203 -32.52 13.25 -26.07
N THR A 204 -31.96 12.32 -25.28
CA THR A 204 -32.32 12.15 -23.86
C THR A 204 -32.11 13.43 -23.06
N LEU A 205 -30.96 14.11 -23.20
CA LEU A 205 -30.70 15.39 -22.54
C LEU A 205 -31.65 16.50 -23.01
N LYS A 206 -31.92 16.62 -24.32
CA LYS A 206 -32.93 17.56 -24.84
C LYS A 206 -34.33 17.28 -24.31
N SER A 207 -34.68 16.01 -24.09
CA SER A 207 -35.94 15.61 -23.46
C SER A 207 -35.98 16.04 -21.99
N LYS A 208 -34.88 15.83 -21.23
CA LYS A 208 -34.76 16.34 -19.84
C LYS A 208 -34.93 17.86 -19.77
N ILE A 209 -34.30 18.63 -20.65
CA ILE A 209 -34.45 20.10 -20.70
C ILE A 209 -35.91 20.50 -20.98
N ARG A 210 -36.58 19.84 -21.94
CA ARG A 210 -37.99 20.12 -22.29
C ARG A 210 -38.97 19.74 -21.18
N GLY A 211 -38.67 18.67 -20.44
CA GLY A 211 -39.45 18.21 -19.28
C GLY A 211 -39.11 18.93 -17.98
N LEU A 212 -38.09 19.78 -17.95
CA LEU A 212 -37.64 20.48 -16.75
C LEU A 212 -38.71 21.45 -16.27
N LYS A 213 -39.22 21.22 -15.06
CA LYS A 213 -40.15 22.09 -14.35
C LYS A 213 -39.53 22.50 -13.04
N MET A 214 -39.89 23.68 -12.55
CA MET A 214 -39.44 24.14 -11.24
C MET A 214 -40.28 23.45 -10.17
N GLU A 215 -39.63 22.68 -9.31
CA GLU A 215 -40.30 21.99 -8.19
C GLU A 215 -40.52 22.92 -6.99
N ASN A 216 -41.54 22.63 -6.17
CA ASN A 216 -41.93 23.49 -5.03
C ASN A 216 -40.85 23.59 -3.92
N ASN A 217 -39.84 22.73 -3.96
CA ASN A 217 -38.78 22.63 -2.94
C ASN A 217 -37.40 23.13 -3.44
N GLU A 218 -37.28 23.60 -4.68
CA GLU A 218 -36.03 24.17 -5.20
C GLU A 218 -36.10 25.69 -5.34
N SER A 219 -34.93 26.34 -5.25
CA SER A 219 -34.81 27.76 -5.57
C SER A 219 -34.71 27.99 -7.08
N PHE A 220 -35.17 29.15 -7.55
CA PHE A 220 -35.02 29.56 -8.94
C PHE A 220 -33.56 29.53 -9.43
N THR A 221 -32.60 29.79 -8.52
CA THR A 221 -31.16 29.69 -8.80
C THR A 221 -30.72 28.25 -9.06
N GLN A 222 -31.23 27.27 -8.30
CA GLN A 222 -30.95 25.84 -8.54
C GLN A 222 -31.54 25.38 -9.88
N PHE A 223 -32.84 25.63 -10.11
CA PHE A 223 -33.53 25.33 -11.38
C PHE A 223 -32.76 25.88 -12.59
N LYS A 224 -32.44 27.18 -12.57
CA LYS A 224 -31.68 27.89 -13.62
C LYS A 224 -30.27 27.32 -13.81
N THR A 225 -29.65 26.83 -12.74
CA THR A 225 -28.32 26.20 -12.81
C THR A 225 -28.41 24.81 -13.44
N CYS A 226 -29.39 23.99 -13.05
CA CYS A 226 -29.67 22.69 -13.65
C CYS A 226 -29.92 22.81 -15.16
N ALA A 227 -30.82 23.71 -15.58
CA ALA A 227 -31.12 23.99 -16.98
C ALA A 227 -29.86 24.34 -17.79
N ARG A 228 -28.99 25.20 -17.23
CA ARG A 228 -27.72 25.60 -17.87
C ARG A 228 -26.71 24.46 -17.96
N THR A 229 -26.62 23.61 -16.94
CA THR A 229 -25.74 22.42 -16.96
C THR A 229 -26.17 21.44 -18.04
N LEU A 230 -27.46 21.10 -18.12
CA LEU A 230 -27.98 20.25 -19.19
C LEU A 230 -27.77 20.88 -20.58
N GLN A 231 -27.97 22.18 -20.73
CA GLN A 231 -27.76 22.88 -22.00
C GLN A 231 -26.28 22.86 -22.44
N ARG A 232 -25.33 22.97 -21.50
CA ARG A 232 -23.89 22.80 -21.78
C ARG A 232 -23.58 21.38 -22.24
N MET A 233 -24.13 20.36 -21.56
CA MET A 233 -23.95 18.96 -21.94
C MET A 233 -24.54 18.64 -23.33
N VAL A 234 -25.69 19.21 -23.71
CA VAL A 234 -26.24 19.07 -25.08
C VAL A 234 -25.28 19.63 -26.15
N ASN A 235 -24.51 20.66 -25.80
CA ASN A 235 -23.61 21.38 -26.69
C ASN A 235 -22.13 20.92 -26.58
N PHE A 236 -21.85 19.82 -25.87
CA PHE A 236 -20.51 19.45 -25.41
C PHE A 236 -19.38 19.54 -26.45
N ASP A 237 -19.53 18.85 -27.59
CA ASP A 237 -18.58 18.94 -28.74
C ASP A 237 -19.12 19.79 -29.89
N CYS A 238 -20.18 20.56 -29.66
CA CYS A 238 -20.62 21.55 -30.65
C CYS A 238 -19.63 22.71 -30.63
N LYS A 239 -18.82 22.85 -31.67
CA LYS A 239 -18.13 24.11 -31.94
C LYS A 239 -19.18 25.22 -31.94
N THR A 240 -19.03 26.19 -31.05
CA THR A 240 -19.80 27.44 -31.15
C THR A 240 -19.49 28.07 -32.51
N PRO A 241 -20.51 28.52 -33.27
CA PRO A 241 -20.30 29.30 -34.48
C PRO A 241 -19.63 30.65 -34.19
#